data_AF-E3CVW2-F1
#
_entry.id   AF-E3CVW2-F1
#
_cell.length_a   1.000
_cell.length_b   1.000
_cell.length_c   1.000
_cell.angle_alpha   90.00
_cell.angle_beta   90.00
_cell.angle_gamma   90.00
#
_symmetry.space_group_name_H-M   'P 1'
#
loop_
_entity.id
_entity.type
_entity.pdbx_description
1 polymer ?
#
loop_
_entity_poly.entity_id
_entity_poly.type
_entity_poly.pdbx_seq_one_letter_code
_entity_poly.pdbx_strand_id
1 'polypeptide(L)'
;MQTARNPAKKQDRPPHRGTSVRIERSFYESAMKTAKAECRTISGQVEYWARIGKASLDNPDLPVEFIQQILVARERMETEPFVPEDTSSADVP
;
A
#
# COMPACT_ATOMS: atom_id res chain seq x y z
N MET A 1 4.71 -55.87 5.99
CA MET A 1 5.45 -54.63 5.66
C MET A 1 4.43 -53.51 5.48
N GLN A 2 4.31 -52.64 6.48
CA GLN A 2 3.42 -51.47 6.46
C GLN A 2 4.08 -50.34 5.69
N THR A 3 3.42 -49.83 4.65
CA THR A 3 3.74 -48.51 4.08
C THR A 3 2.65 -47.55 4.54
N ALA A 4 2.89 -46.88 5.66
CA ALA A 4 2.00 -45.86 6.19
C ALA A 4 1.89 -44.70 5.20
N ARG A 5 0.65 -44.43 4.77
CA ARG A 5 0.22 -43.22 4.07
C ARG A 5 0.71 -41.99 4.84
N ASN A 6 1.43 -41.12 4.17
CA ASN A 6 1.78 -39.79 4.65
C ASN A 6 0.54 -38.89 4.46
N PRO A 7 -0.12 -38.37 5.51
CA PRO A 7 -1.20 -37.41 5.30
C PRO A 7 -0.58 -36.04 5.03
N ALA A 8 -0.80 -35.53 3.81
CA ALA A 8 -0.42 -34.19 3.40
C ALA A 8 -0.91 -33.16 4.43
N LYS A 9 0.02 -32.38 4.98
CA LYS A 9 -0.25 -31.24 5.86
C LYS A 9 -1.20 -30.27 5.14
N LYS A 10 -2.44 -30.16 5.60
CA LYS A 10 -3.34 -29.08 5.21
C LYS A 10 -2.73 -27.78 5.73
N GLN A 11 -2.20 -26.98 4.83
CA GLN A 11 -1.67 -25.66 5.17
C GLN A 11 -2.86 -24.73 5.45
N ASP A 12 -3.07 -24.40 6.72
CA ASP A 12 -4.00 -23.35 7.16
C ASP A 12 -3.54 -22.01 6.60
N ARG A 13 -4.01 -21.67 5.40
CA ARG A 13 -3.89 -20.31 4.87
C ARG A 13 -5.00 -19.48 5.52
N PRO A 14 -4.70 -18.37 6.20
CA PRO A 14 -5.74 -17.54 6.80
C PRO A 14 -6.68 -17.01 5.70
N PRO A 15 -8.00 -16.95 5.94
CA PRO A 15 -8.93 -16.41 4.98
C PRO A 15 -8.63 -14.92 4.75
N HIS A 16 -8.50 -14.51 3.49
CA HIS A 16 -8.49 -13.09 3.12
C HIS A 16 -9.87 -12.52 3.42
N ARG A 17 -10.04 -11.91 4.62
CA ARG A 17 -11.30 -11.31 5.05
C ARG A 17 -11.53 -10.01 4.28
N GLY A 18 -12.41 -10.05 3.28
CA GLY A 18 -12.98 -8.86 2.69
C GLY A 18 -14.04 -8.25 3.63
N THR A 19 -13.97 -6.94 3.86
CA THR A 19 -14.97 -6.20 4.63
C THR A 19 -15.87 -5.42 3.66
N SER A 20 -17.18 -5.65 3.71
CA SER A 20 -18.14 -4.89 2.90
C SER A 20 -18.39 -3.52 3.53
N VAL A 21 -18.22 -2.45 2.76
CA VAL A 21 -18.44 -1.06 3.19
C VAL A 21 -19.44 -0.41 2.26
N ARG A 22 -20.43 0.30 2.82
CA ARG A 22 -21.37 1.09 2.04
C ARG A 22 -20.71 2.39 1.59
N ILE A 23 -20.79 2.67 0.31
CA ILE A 23 -20.29 3.90 -0.30
C ILE A 23 -21.39 4.56 -1.12
N GLU A 24 -21.34 5.88 -1.19
CA GLU A 24 -22.29 6.68 -1.97
C GLU A 24 -22.06 6.43 -3.48
N ARG A 25 -23.14 6.44 -4.28
CA ARG A 25 -23.10 6.04 -5.69
C ARG A 25 -22.23 6.97 -6.52
N SER A 26 -22.33 8.28 -6.35
CA SER A 26 -21.53 9.25 -7.10
C SER A 26 -20.02 9.11 -6.79
N PHE A 27 -19.67 8.77 -5.55
CA PHE A 27 -18.29 8.45 -5.18
C PHE A 27 -17.81 7.17 -5.86
N TYR A 28 -18.63 6.10 -5.87
CA TYR A 28 -18.31 4.87 -6.58
C TYR A 28 -18.11 5.10 -8.09
N GLU A 29 -18.97 5.87 -8.73
CA GLU A 29 -18.86 6.23 -10.15
C GLU A 29 -17.57 7.01 -10.45
N SER A 30 -17.17 7.91 -9.55
CA SER A 30 -15.92 8.67 -9.66
C SER A 30 -14.69 7.76 -9.53
N ALA A 31 -14.71 6.83 -8.57
CA ALA A 31 -13.67 5.81 -8.44
C ALA A 31 -13.62 4.91 -9.68
N MET A 32 -14.75 4.51 -10.24
CA MET A 32 -14.83 3.67 -11.44
C MET A 32 -14.20 4.37 -12.66
N LYS A 33 -14.52 5.64 -12.91
CA LYS A 33 -13.96 6.42 -14.03
C LYS A 33 -12.44 6.54 -13.90
N THR A 34 -11.97 6.88 -12.70
CA THR A 34 -10.54 7.06 -12.43
C THR A 34 -9.79 5.73 -12.51
N ALA A 35 -10.34 4.66 -11.93
CA ALA A 35 -9.78 3.32 -12.01
C ALA A 35 -9.58 2.85 -13.46
N LYS A 36 -10.56 3.14 -14.33
CA LYS A 36 -10.46 2.83 -15.77
C LYS A 36 -9.37 3.64 -16.46
N ALA A 37 -9.19 4.91 -16.10
CA ALA A 37 -8.16 5.77 -16.68
C ALA A 37 -6.75 5.36 -16.22
N GLU A 38 -6.60 4.92 -14.98
CA GLU A 38 -5.31 4.57 -14.37
C GLU A 38 -5.02 3.05 -14.39
N CYS A 39 -5.80 2.27 -15.15
CA CYS A 39 -5.65 0.81 -15.28
C CYS A 39 -5.63 0.07 -13.93
N ARG A 40 -6.47 0.48 -12.97
CA ARG A 40 -6.65 -0.17 -11.66
C ARG A 40 -8.02 -0.83 -11.52
N THR A 41 -8.16 -1.70 -10.53
CA THR A 41 -9.49 -2.16 -10.09
C THR A 41 -10.20 -1.03 -9.35
N ILE A 42 -11.54 -1.04 -9.31
CA ILE A 42 -12.32 0.00 -8.62
C ILE A 42 -11.99 0.00 -7.12
N SER A 43 -11.89 -1.18 -6.51
CA SER A 43 -11.45 -1.32 -5.11
C SER A 43 -10.03 -0.80 -4.90
N GLY A 44 -9.12 -1.08 -5.83
CA GLY A 44 -7.74 -0.59 -5.78
C GLY A 44 -7.66 0.93 -5.86
N GLN A 45 -8.52 1.57 -6.65
CA GLN A 45 -8.59 3.03 -6.72
C GLN A 45 -9.09 3.66 -5.41
N VAL A 46 -10.11 3.07 -4.78
CA VAL A 46 -10.60 3.52 -3.47
C VAL A 46 -9.52 3.35 -2.40
N GLU A 47 -8.81 2.22 -2.40
CA GLU A 47 -7.70 1.98 -1.48
C GLU A 47 -6.55 2.97 -1.71
N TYR A 48 -6.23 3.30 -2.96
CA TYR A 48 -5.23 4.30 -3.30
C TYR A 48 -5.56 5.68 -2.72
N TRP A 49 -6.79 6.18 -2.94
CA TRP A 49 -7.24 7.44 -2.35
C TRP A 49 -7.23 7.42 -0.82
N ALA A 50 -7.64 6.30 -0.21
CA ALA A 50 -7.62 6.16 1.24
C ALA A 50 -6.19 6.19 1.80
N ARG A 51 -5.22 5.55 1.13
CA ARG A 51 -3.80 5.58 1.52
C ARG A 51 -3.21 6.98 1.41
N ILE A 52 -3.51 7.70 0.33
CA ILE A 52 -3.09 9.11 0.18
C ILE A 52 -3.69 9.96 1.28
N GLY A 53 -5.01 9.90 1.46
CA GLY A 53 -5.70 10.72 2.47
C GLY A 53 -5.15 10.49 3.87
N LYS A 54 -4.88 9.23 4.24
CA LYS A 54 -4.23 8.90 5.51
C LYS A 54 -2.83 9.52 5.61
N ALA A 55 -1.98 9.31 4.60
CA ALA A 55 -0.62 9.82 4.62
C ALA A 55 -0.56 11.37 4.65
N SER A 56 -1.50 12.05 3.99
CA SER A 56 -1.61 13.51 4.02
C SER A 56 -2.06 14.04 5.38
N LEU A 57 -2.92 13.31 6.08
CA LEU A 57 -3.34 13.67 7.44
C LEU A 57 -2.22 13.46 8.46
N ASP A 58 -1.44 12.39 8.29
CA ASP A 58 -0.30 12.08 9.16
C ASP A 58 0.89 13.06 8.91
N ASN A 59 0.97 13.65 7.71
CA ASN A 59 2.06 14.54 7.30
C ASN A 59 1.49 15.80 6.60
N PRO A 60 0.88 16.74 7.34
CA PRO A 60 0.15 17.88 6.76
C PRO A 60 1.05 18.83 5.96
N ASP A 61 2.35 18.86 6.26
CA ASP A 61 3.33 19.70 5.57
C ASP A 61 3.83 19.10 4.25
N LEU A 62 3.52 17.82 3.98
CA LEU A 62 3.93 17.16 2.74
C LEU A 62 2.89 17.38 1.63
N PRO A 63 3.31 17.86 0.45
CA PRO A 63 2.43 17.95 -0.70
C PRO A 63 1.86 16.59 -1.07
N VAL A 64 0.58 16.56 -1.44
CA VAL A 64 -0.11 15.33 -1.87
C VAL A 64 0.58 14.66 -3.06
N GLU A 65 1.16 15.45 -3.97
CA GLU A 65 1.92 14.92 -5.10
C GLU A 65 3.18 14.16 -4.66
N PHE A 66 3.87 14.65 -3.63
CA PHE A 66 5.05 13.96 -3.09
C PHE A 66 4.67 12.62 -2.44
N ILE A 67 3.56 12.59 -1.70
CA ILE A 67 3.01 11.36 -1.13
C ILE A 67 2.68 10.33 -2.22
N GLN A 68 2.09 10.77 -3.34
CA GLN A 68 1.80 9.90 -4.47
C GLN A 68 3.08 9.27 -5.05
N GLN A 69 4.12 10.09 -5.25
CA GLN A 69 5.42 9.62 -5.75
C GLN A 69 6.04 8.56 -4.82
N ILE A 70 6.00 8.78 -3.50
CA ILE A 70 6.49 7.80 -2.51
C ILE A 70 5.71 6.48 -2.63
N LEU A 71 4.37 6.54 -2.72
CA LEU A 71 3.55 5.33 -2.84
C LEU A 71 3.87 4.54 -4.12
N VAL A 72 4.12 5.22 -5.24
CA VAL A 72 4.54 4.60 -6.49
C VAL A 72 5.94 3.99 -6.37
N ALA A 73 6.90 4.73 -5.82
CA ALA A 73 8.27 4.25 -5.62
C ALA A 73 8.30 2.99 -4.74
N ARG A 74 7.49 2.98 -3.67
CA ARG A 74 7.38 1.83 -2.76
C ARG A 74 6.81 0.59 -3.45
N GLU A 75 5.83 0.73 -4.33
CA GLU A 75 5.30 -0.40 -5.10
C GLU A 75 6.32 -0.93 -6.12
N ARG A 76 7.12 -0.04 -6.70
CA ARG A 76 8.21 -0.42 -7.63
C ARG A 76 9.46 -0.98 -6.94
N MET A 77 9.47 -1.04 -5.60
CA MET A 77 10.66 -1.37 -4.80
C MET A 77 11.85 -0.44 -5.08
N GLU A 78 11.58 0.81 -5.47
CA GLU A 78 12.57 1.87 -5.74
C GLU A 78 12.84 2.69 -4.46
N THR A 79 12.81 2.05 -3.29
CA THR A 79 12.99 2.73 -1.99
C THR A 79 14.17 2.14 -1.24
N GLU A 80 15.14 2.97 -0.91
CA GLU A 80 16.25 2.61 -0.03
C GLU A 80 16.00 3.13 1.40
N PRO A 81 16.42 2.42 2.44
CA PRO A 81 16.40 2.92 3.80
C PRO A 81 17.19 4.23 3.91
N PHE A 82 16.58 5.24 4.51
CA PHE A 82 17.30 6.47 4.82
C PHE A 82 18.36 6.19 5.91
N VAL A 83 19.62 6.45 5.59
CA VAL A 83 20.73 6.47 6.55
C VAL A 83 21.07 7.95 6.77
N PRO A 84 20.79 8.52 7.95
CA PRO A 84 21.21 9.88 8.25
C PRO A 84 22.73 9.93 8.23
N GLU A 85 23.31 10.86 7.47
CA GLU A 85 24.72 11.19 7.64
C GLU A 85 24.86 11.84 9.02
N ASP A 86 25.60 11.21 9.92
CA ASP A 86 25.84 11.74 11.25
C ASP A 86 26.33 13.19 11.12
N THR A 87 25.57 14.15 11.66
CA THR A 87 26.00 15.55 11.79
C THR A 87 27.10 15.72 12.85
N SER A 88 27.89 14.69 13.09
CA SER A 88 29.06 14.67 13.96
C SER A 88 30.33 14.69 13.10
N SER A 89 30.55 15.81 12.42
CA SER A 89 31.89 16.17 11.95
C SER A 89 32.12 17.65 12.24
N ALA A 90 32.02 17.98 13.52
CA ALA A 90 32.70 19.13 14.11
C ALA A 90 34.04 18.63 14.66
N ASP A 91 34.88 18.09 13.79
CA ASP A 91 36.31 17.91 14.01
C ASP A 91 36.99 18.00 12.62
N VAL A 92 36.98 19.23 12.10
CA VAL A 92 37.88 19.62 11.02
C VAL A 92 39.12 20.23 11.71
N PRO A 93 40.32 19.68 11.51
CA PRO A 93 41.55 20.20 12.12
C PRO A 93 41.89 21.63 11.69
#